data_AF-A0A1I0YM24-F1
#
_entry.id   AF-A0A1I0YM24-F1
#
_cell.length_a   1.000
_cell.length_b   1.000
_cell.length_c   1.000
_cell.angle_alpha   90.00
_cell.angle_beta   90.00
_cell.angle_gamma   90.00
#
_symmetry.space_group_name_H-M   'P 1'
#
loop_
_entity.id
_entity.type
_entity.pdbx_description
1 polymer ?
#
loop_
_entity_poly.entity_id
_entity_poly.type
_entity_poly.pdbx_seq_one_letter_code
_entity_poly.pdbx_strand_id
1 'polypeptide(L)'
;MERSVRLRLDGPQALYIGDCLKREEQAAQLSAGKASLAAYWQQLLAQRLTREGLMLWVPLHIAPHGIALTVEVDLSGGDILDISLALGDFGYTHMARLWAQLYASLAWDVAREILPRSSMLGKDYIDFATIEGRRLFADGMEKRDHEHGIQKRPPCGVREFAVFQKCGEA
;
A
#
# COMPACT_ATOMS: atom_id res chain seq x y z
N MET A 1 -12.33 6.50 -18.00
CA MET A 1 -11.96 5.09 -17.75
C MET A 1 -11.15 5.03 -16.47
N GLU A 2 -11.58 4.16 -15.55
CA GLU A 2 -11.20 4.02 -14.15
C GLU A 2 -9.68 4.07 -13.92
N ARG A 3 -9.18 5.17 -13.35
CA ARG A 3 -7.76 5.37 -13.01
C ARG A 3 -7.43 4.99 -11.58
N SER A 4 -8.41 4.46 -10.85
CA SER A 4 -8.30 4.09 -9.44
C SER A 4 -8.92 2.74 -9.18
N VAL A 5 -8.53 2.13 -8.07
CA VAL A 5 -9.08 0.90 -7.52
C VAL A 5 -9.44 1.11 -6.06
N ARG A 6 -10.52 0.46 -5.61
CA ARG A 6 -10.89 0.44 -4.19
C ARG A 6 -10.08 -0.61 -3.43
N LEU A 7 -9.61 -0.22 -2.26
CA LEU A 7 -8.99 -1.06 -1.25
C LEU A 7 -9.89 -1.05 0.00
N ARG A 8 -10.20 -2.22 0.55
CA ARG A 8 -10.91 -2.37 1.82
C ARG A 8 -9.95 -2.79 2.92
N LEU A 9 -9.96 -2.11 4.06
CA LEU A 9 -9.24 -2.47 5.28
C LEU A 9 -10.25 -2.76 6.40
N ASP A 10 -9.93 -3.71 7.29
CA ASP A 10 -10.69 -3.87 8.53
C ASP A 10 -10.32 -2.75 9.53
N GLY A 11 -11.19 -2.51 10.51
CA GLY A 11 -10.98 -1.44 11.50
C GLY A 11 -9.69 -1.59 12.31
N PRO A 12 -9.41 -2.78 12.90
CA PRO A 12 -8.16 -3.01 13.61
C PRO A 12 -6.91 -2.74 12.77
N GLN A 13 -6.88 -3.21 11.51
CA GLN A 13 -5.79 -2.96 10.59
C GLN A 13 -5.63 -1.47 10.29
N ALA A 14 -6.73 -0.77 10.01
CA ALA A 14 -6.70 0.66 9.70
C ALA A 14 -6.19 1.50 10.89
N LEU A 15 -6.60 1.17 12.11
CA LEU A 15 -6.09 1.81 13.34
C LEU A 15 -4.60 1.52 13.54
N TYR A 16 -4.19 0.26 13.35
CA TYR A 16 -2.80 -0.17 13.54
C TYR A 16 -1.83 0.51 12.57
N ILE A 17 -2.24 0.73 11.31
CA ILE A 17 -1.47 1.53 10.35
C ILE A 17 -1.28 2.96 10.89
N GLY A 18 -2.35 3.56 11.39
CA GLY A 18 -2.30 4.91 11.97
C GLY A 18 -1.31 5.02 13.12
N ASP A 19 -1.20 4.00 13.97
CA ASP A 19 -0.23 3.96 15.07
C ASP A 19 1.21 3.81 14.57
N CYS A 20 1.43 2.98 13.54
CA CYS A 20 2.75 2.83 12.92
C CYS A 20 3.23 4.13 12.26
N LEU A 21 2.35 4.82 11.51
CA LEU A 21 2.65 6.10 10.88
C LEU A 21 2.99 7.19 11.91
N LYS A 22 2.28 7.24 13.03
CA LYS A 22 2.60 8.18 14.13
C LYS A 22 3.98 7.92 14.73
N ARG A 23 4.35 6.65 14.90
CA ARG A 23 5.67 6.28 15.42
C ARG A 23 6.80 6.64 14.46
N GLU A 24 6.57 6.43 13.17
CA GLU A 24 7.50 6.84 12.12
C GLU A 24 7.69 8.37 12.12
N GLU A 25 6.61 9.15 12.16
CA GLU A 25 6.66 10.62 12.22
C GLU A 25 7.47 11.11 13.44
N GLN A 26 7.25 10.50 14.61
CA GLN A 26 8.00 10.79 15.84
C GLN A 26 9.49 10.45 15.70
N ALA A 27 9.82 9.32 15.09
CA ALA A 27 11.20 8.89 14.88
C ALA A 27 11.94 9.76 13.86
N ALA A 28 11.24 10.25 12.83
CA ALA A 28 11.80 11.09 11.76
C ALA A 28 12.03 12.56 12.17
N GLN A 29 11.62 12.96 13.39
CA GLN A 29 11.72 14.34 13.89
C GLN A 29 11.17 15.38 12.91
N LEU A 30 10.09 15.02 12.17
CA LEU A 30 9.53 15.90 11.16
C LEU A 30 9.07 17.21 11.80
N SER A 31 9.46 18.33 11.18
CA SER A 31 9.15 19.67 11.68
C SER A 31 7.64 19.88 11.72
N ALA A 32 7.12 20.33 12.86
CA ALA A 32 5.73 20.71 13.04
C ALA A 32 5.34 21.79 12.02
N GLY A 33 4.59 21.42 10.97
CA GLY A 33 4.18 22.36 9.92
C GLY A 33 3.94 21.75 8.54
N LYS A 34 4.47 20.56 8.23
CA LYS A 34 4.07 19.82 7.02
C LYS A 34 2.86 18.94 7.33
N ALA A 35 1.90 18.88 6.41
CA ALA A 35 0.83 17.89 6.46
C ALA A 35 1.47 16.49 6.34
N SER A 36 1.39 15.70 7.42
CA SER A 36 1.95 14.36 7.45
C SER A 36 0.92 13.32 7.02
N LEU A 37 1.42 12.19 6.50
CA LEU A 37 0.59 11.04 6.18
C LEU A 37 -0.13 10.51 7.42
N ALA A 38 0.52 10.57 8.59
CA ALA A 38 -0.11 10.22 9.87
C ALA A 38 -1.33 11.09 10.17
N ALA A 39 -1.22 12.43 10.03
CA ALA A 39 -2.35 13.34 10.24
C ALA A 39 -3.48 13.12 9.23
N TYR A 40 -3.13 12.94 7.95
CA TYR A 40 -4.10 12.67 6.89
C TYR A 40 -4.82 11.32 7.10
N TRP A 41 -4.09 10.29 7.52
CA TRP A 41 -4.67 8.99 7.85
C TRP A 41 -5.69 9.09 8.98
N GLN A 42 -5.40 9.87 10.03
CA GLN A 42 -6.35 10.10 11.11
C GLN A 42 -7.60 10.85 10.63
N GLN A 43 -7.46 11.79 9.71
CA GLN A 43 -8.61 12.44 9.08
C GLN A 43 -9.47 11.43 8.31
N LEU A 44 -8.87 10.54 7.52
CA LEU A 44 -9.58 9.48 6.80
C LEU A 44 -10.33 8.55 7.77
N LEU A 45 -9.70 8.14 8.86
CA LEU A 45 -10.34 7.31 9.89
C LEU A 45 -11.54 8.03 10.51
N ALA A 46 -11.39 9.29 10.89
CA ALA A 46 -12.45 10.07 11.52
C ALA A 46 -13.65 10.29 10.59
N GLN A 47 -13.41 10.45 9.29
CA GLN A 47 -14.45 10.76 8.31
C GLN A 47 -15.11 9.54 7.70
N ARG A 48 -14.39 8.41 7.57
CA ARG A 48 -14.79 7.31 6.68
C ARG A 48 -14.70 5.91 7.29
N LEU A 49 -14.15 5.76 8.50
CA LEU A 49 -14.15 4.45 9.15
C LEU A 49 -15.59 4.07 9.55
N THR A 50 -16.07 2.95 9.03
CA THR A 50 -17.40 2.40 9.36
C THR A 50 -17.28 1.05 10.05
N ARG A 51 -18.42 0.45 10.43
CA ARG A 51 -18.46 -0.93 10.94
C ARG A 51 -17.93 -1.95 9.92
N GLU A 52 -18.06 -1.66 8.63
CA GLU A 52 -17.56 -2.51 7.55
C GLU A 52 -16.06 -2.32 7.28
N GLY A 53 -15.41 -1.38 7.99
CA GLY A 53 -14.02 -1.02 7.81
C GLY A 53 -13.84 0.28 7.03
N LEU A 54 -12.64 0.46 6.50
CA LEU A 54 -12.21 1.65 5.76
C LEU A 54 -12.07 1.31 4.27
N MET A 55 -12.79 2.01 3.42
CA MET A 55 -12.65 1.94 1.96
C MET A 55 -11.79 3.09 1.47
N LEU A 56 -10.75 2.79 0.70
CA LEU A 56 -9.80 3.76 0.14
C LEU A 56 -9.73 3.62 -1.37
N TRP A 57 -9.65 4.75 -2.07
CA TRP A 57 -9.30 4.79 -3.48
C TRP A 57 -7.80 4.97 -3.64
N VAL A 58 -7.17 4.06 -4.37
CA VAL A 58 -5.74 4.13 -4.70
C VAL A 58 -5.58 4.20 -6.23
N PRO A 59 -4.51 4.81 -6.75
CA PRO A 59 -4.32 4.90 -8.19
C PRO A 59 -4.11 3.50 -8.73
N LEU A 60 -4.57 3.26 -9.95
CA LEU A 60 -4.40 1.98 -10.62
C LEU A 60 -3.01 1.82 -11.27
N HIS A 61 -2.31 2.94 -11.42
CA HIS A 61 -0.98 3.08 -12.00
C HIS A 61 -0.21 4.13 -11.17
N ILE A 62 1.01 3.82 -10.74
CA ILE A 62 1.92 4.83 -10.14
C ILE A 62 2.73 5.46 -11.26
N ALA A 63 2.37 6.67 -11.67
CA ALA A 63 3.14 7.40 -12.68
C ALA A 63 4.58 7.64 -12.19
N PRO A 64 5.60 7.53 -13.07
CA PRO A 64 6.97 7.90 -12.72
C PRO A 64 7.02 9.40 -12.42
N HIS A 65 6.95 9.72 -11.13
CA HIS A 65 7.14 11.04 -10.50
C HIS A 65 6.12 12.15 -10.84
N GLY A 66 5.53 12.73 -9.79
CA GLY A 66 5.09 14.14 -9.79
C GLY A 66 3.65 14.44 -10.23
N ILE A 67 2.80 13.45 -10.53
CA ILE A 67 1.39 13.75 -10.80
C ILE A 67 0.65 13.96 -9.49
N ALA A 68 0.10 15.17 -9.32
CA ALA A 68 -0.78 15.51 -8.21
C ALA A 68 -1.94 14.51 -8.11
N LEU A 69 -2.28 14.10 -6.89
CA LEU A 69 -3.49 13.31 -6.61
C LEU A 69 -4.68 13.97 -7.30
N THR A 70 -5.37 13.24 -8.17
CA THR A 70 -6.68 13.68 -8.66
C THR A 70 -7.66 13.61 -7.48
N VAL A 71 -8.73 14.41 -7.52
CA VAL A 71 -9.77 14.50 -6.46
C VAL A 71 -10.42 13.13 -6.12
N GLU A 72 -10.17 12.11 -6.95
CA GLU A 72 -10.77 10.77 -6.87
C GLU A 72 -9.90 9.74 -6.13
N VAL A 73 -8.72 10.12 -5.63
CA VAL A 73 -7.75 9.19 -5.03
C VAL A 73 -7.43 9.61 -3.60
N ASP A 74 -7.52 8.64 -2.67
CA ASP A 74 -7.23 8.86 -1.25
C ASP A 74 -5.75 8.71 -0.93
N LEU A 75 -5.06 7.72 -1.52
CA LEU A 75 -3.63 7.50 -1.31
C LEU A 75 -2.88 7.54 -2.62
N SER A 76 -1.75 8.23 -2.68
CA SER A 76 -0.82 8.16 -3.79
C SER A 76 0.02 6.88 -3.73
N GLY A 77 0.74 6.59 -4.81
CA GLY A 77 1.75 5.53 -4.79
C GLY A 77 2.84 5.76 -3.72
N GLY A 78 3.19 7.03 -3.46
CA GLY A 78 4.11 7.40 -2.39
C GLY A 78 3.55 7.05 -1.01
N ASP A 79 2.29 7.41 -0.74
CA ASP A 79 1.64 7.12 0.54
C ASP A 79 1.57 5.61 0.82
N ILE A 80 1.32 4.80 -0.22
CA ILE A 80 1.29 3.33 -0.08
C ILE A 80 2.68 2.77 0.25
N LEU A 81 3.73 3.32 -0.37
CA LEU A 81 5.11 2.96 -0.04
C LEU A 81 5.46 3.37 1.39
N ASP A 82 5.12 4.59 1.80
CA ASP A 82 5.37 5.09 3.15
C ASP A 82 4.65 4.26 4.21
N ILE A 83 3.39 3.85 3.96
CA ILE A 83 2.68 2.90 4.83
C ILE A 83 3.43 1.56 4.91
N SER A 84 3.91 1.04 3.78
CA SER A 84 4.70 -0.20 3.77
C SER A 84 5.99 -0.08 4.58
N LEU A 85 6.66 1.07 4.53
CA LEU A 85 7.89 1.35 5.28
C LEU A 85 7.60 1.48 6.78
N ALA A 86 6.61 2.27 7.17
CA ALA A 86 6.19 2.42 8.56
C ALA A 86 5.77 1.08 9.19
N LEU A 87 5.08 0.22 8.44
CA LEU A 87 4.75 -1.14 8.87
C LEU A 87 5.97 -2.06 8.94
N GLY A 88 6.99 -1.84 8.11
CA GLY A 88 8.25 -2.58 8.16
C GLY A 88 9.05 -2.25 9.41
N ASP A 89 9.07 -0.98 9.80
CA ASP A 89 9.87 -0.48 10.93
C ASP A 89 9.17 -0.68 12.29
N PHE A 90 7.84 -0.49 12.34
CA PHE A 90 7.09 -0.47 13.61
C PHE A 90 5.93 -1.49 13.67
N GLY A 91 5.63 -2.13 12.54
CA GLY A 91 4.46 -2.98 12.37
C GLY A 91 4.79 -4.47 12.26
N TYR A 92 3.83 -5.23 11.72
CA TYR A 92 4.02 -6.64 11.41
C TYR A 92 4.58 -6.85 10.01
N THR A 93 5.63 -7.66 9.89
CA THR A 93 6.32 -7.94 8.61
C THR A 93 5.39 -8.48 7.52
N HIS A 94 4.42 -9.33 7.86
CA HIS A 94 3.47 -9.86 6.88
C HIS A 94 2.55 -8.78 6.31
N MET A 95 2.19 -7.78 7.13
CA MET A 95 1.37 -6.66 6.72
C MET A 95 2.18 -5.66 5.91
N ALA A 96 3.43 -5.39 6.31
CA ALA A 96 4.37 -4.63 5.50
C ALA A 96 4.56 -5.26 4.10
N ARG A 97 4.75 -6.59 4.04
CA ARG A 97 4.85 -7.31 2.76
C ARG A 97 3.59 -7.17 1.90
N LEU A 98 2.40 -7.27 2.51
CA LEU A 98 1.14 -7.13 1.79
C LEU A 98 1.00 -5.72 1.18
N TRP A 99 1.38 -4.68 1.91
CA TRP A 99 1.39 -3.29 1.42
C TRP A 99 2.48 -3.04 0.37
N ALA A 100 3.66 -3.66 0.50
CA ALA A 100 4.69 -3.65 -0.54
C ALA A 100 4.20 -4.33 -1.83
N GLN A 101 3.47 -5.44 -1.71
CA GLN A 101 2.84 -6.12 -2.83
C GLN A 101 1.75 -5.24 -3.49
N LEU A 102 0.97 -4.49 -2.69
CA LEU A 102 0.06 -3.49 -3.24
C LEU A 102 0.82 -2.44 -4.05
N TYR A 103 1.86 -1.83 -3.48
CA TYR A 103 2.70 -0.87 -4.18
C TYR A 103 3.24 -1.44 -5.50
N ALA A 104 3.84 -2.63 -5.48
CA ALA A 104 4.37 -3.30 -6.67
C ALA A 104 3.26 -3.57 -7.70
N SER A 105 2.08 -3.99 -7.25
CA SER A 105 0.95 -4.25 -8.15
C SER A 105 0.49 -3.01 -8.91
N LEU A 106 0.57 -1.83 -8.29
CA LEU A 106 0.23 -0.54 -8.89
C LEU A 106 1.38 0.03 -9.73
N ALA A 107 2.64 -0.26 -9.37
CA ALA A 107 3.81 0.17 -10.11
C ALA A 107 4.02 -0.61 -11.41
N TRP A 108 3.59 -1.87 -11.45
CA TRP A 108 3.68 -2.75 -12.63
C TRP A 108 2.38 -2.85 -13.42
N ASP A 109 1.36 -2.03 -13.10
CA ASP A 109 0.03 -2.05 -13.72
C ASP A 109 -0.70 -3.40 -13.68
N VAL A 110 -0.33 -4.26 -12.75
CA VAL A 110 -0.88 -5.62 -12.64
C VAL A 110 -2.07 -5.71 -11.69
N ALA A 111 -2.38 -4.65 -10.94
CA ALA A 111 -3.55 -4.60 -10.06
C ALA A 111 -4.87 -4.83 -10.80
N ARG A 112 -4.95 -4.40 -12.07
CA ARG A 112 -6.08 -4.68 -12.99
C ARG A 112 -6.25 -6.13 -13.37
N GLU A 113 -5.27 -6.98 -13.15
CA GLU A 113 -5.37 -8.41 -13.46
C GLU A 113 -5.73 -9.23 -12.23
N ILE A 114 -5.48 -8.67 -11.04
CA ILE A 114 -5.92 -9.23 -9.77
C ILE A 114 -7.40 -8.88 -9.52
N LEU A 115 -7.82 -7.65 -9.87
CA LEU A 115 -9.19 -7.16 -9.71
C LEU A 115 -10.28 -8.01 -10.40
N PRO A 116 -10.14 -8.46 -11.66
CA PRO A 116 -11.14 -9.29 -12.34
C PRO A 116 -11.45 -10.58 -11.59
N ARG A 117 -10.47 -11.17 -10.89
CA ARG A 117 -10.73 -12.34 -10.03
C ARG A 117 -11.56 -11.97 -8.82
N SER A 118 -11.34 -10.79 -8.23
CA SER A 118 -12.18 -10.26 -7.16
C SER A 118 -13.60 -9.95 -7.64
N SER A 119 -13.75 -9.34 -8.83
CA SER A 119 -15.06 -9.01 -9.41
C SER A 119 -15.86 -10.28 -9.76
N MET A 120 -15.21 -11.36 -10.20
CA MET A 120 -15.85 -12.67 -10.36
C MET A 120 -16.38 -13.27 -9.04
N LEU A 121 -15.89 -12.80 -7.89
CA LEU A 121 -16.37 -13.15 -6.55
C LEU A 121 -17.33 -12.09 -5.98
N GLY A 122 -17.86 -11.19 -6.81
CA GLY A 122 -18.79 -10.14 -6.41
C GLY A 122 -18.14 -8.95 -5.68
N LYS A 123 -16.81 -8.80 -5.77
CA LYS A 123 -16.05 -7.71 -5.13
C LYS A 123 -15.33 -6.85 -6.16
N ASP A 124 -15.81 -5.63 -6.39
CA ASP A 124 -15.13 -4.63 -7.23
C ASP A 124 -14.11 -3.81 -6.42
N TYR A 125 -13.30 -4.50 -5.62
CA TYR A 125 -12.27 -3.94 -4.76
C TYR A 125 -11.23 -5.00 -4.37
N ILE A 126 -10.05 -4.55 -4.00
CA ILE A 126 -9.03 -5.37 -3.33
C ILE A 126 -9.41 -5.45 -1.85
N ASP A 127 -9.62 -6.66 -1.34
CA ASP A 127 -10.07 -6.89 0.03
C ASP A 127 -8.90 -7.25 0.94
N PHE A 128 -8.40 -6.28 1.71
CA PHE A 128 -7.40 -6.52 2.76
C PHE A 128 -8.04 -6.76 4.13
N ALA A 129 -9.36 -6.61 4.27
CA ALA A 129 -10.07 -6.80 5.53
C ALA A 129 -10.21 -8.29 5.90
N THR A 130 -10.32 -9.18 4.89
CA THR A 130 -10.54 -10.61 5.14
C THR A 130 -9.28 -11.44 4.89
N ILE A 131 -9.15 -12.56 5.60
CA ILE A 131 -8.06 -13.53 5.36
C ILE A 131 -8.11 -14.04 3.91
N GLU A 132 -9.31 -14.34 3.42
CA GLU A 132 -9.52 -14.80 2.04
C GLU A 132 -9.09 -13.75 1.02
N GLY A 133 -9.49 -12.49 1.20
CA GLY A 133 -9.11 -11.39 0.31
C GLY A 133 -7.60 -11.15 0.27
N ARG A 134 -6.96 -11.14 1.45
CA ARG A 134 -5.49 -11.01 1.56
C ARG A 134 -4.77 -12.15 0.84
N ARG A 135 -5.25 -13.39 1.01
CA ARG A 135 -4.69 -14.58 0.36
C ARG A 135 -4.87 -14.52 -1.15
N LEU A 136 -6.08 -14.20 -1.64
CA LEU A 136 -6.35 -14.07 -3.06
C LEU A 136 -5.46 -13.03 -3.73
N PHE A 137 -5.24 -11.89 -3.06
CA PHE A 137 -4.31 -10.87 -3.54
C PHE A 137 -2.86 -11.37 -3.57
N ALA A 138 -2.40 -12.00 -2.49
CA ALA A 138 -1.04 -12.54 -2.39
C ALA A 138 -0.76 -13.64 -3.44
N ASP A 139 -1.69 -14.59 -3.62
CA ASP A 139 -1.61 -15.65 -4.63
C ASP A 139 -1.62 -15.06 -6.05
N GLY A 140 -2.40 -14.00 -6.26
CA GLY A 140 -2.41 -13.23 -7.51
C GLY A 140 -1.04 -12.62 -7.82
N MET A 141 -0.41 -11.99 -6.83
CA MET A 141 0.94 -11.43 -6.96
C MET A 141 2.01 -12.50 -7.17
N GLU A 142 1.98 -13.61 -6.41
CA GLU A 142 2.95 -14.70 -6.56
C GLU A 142 2.88 -15.33 -7.96
N LYS A 143 1.67 -15.51 -8.49
CA LYS A 143 1.50 -15.98 -9.87
C LYS A 143 2.11 -15.00 -10.87
N ARG A 144 1.98 -13.69 -10.66
CA ARG A 144 2.56 -12.67 -11.55
C ARG A 144 4.07 -12.61 -11.45
N ASP A 145 4.62 -12.72 -10.25
CA ASP A 145 6.06 -12.82 -10.02
C ASP A 145 6.64 -14.04 -10.76
N HIS A 146 5.91 -15.16 -10.77
CA HIS A 146 6.29 -16.38 -11.48
C HIS A 146 6.18 -16.24 -13.01
N GLU A 147 5.08 -15.68 -13.51
CA GLU A 147 4.81 -15.51 -14.95
C GLU A 147 5.79 -14.53 -15.63
N HIS A 148 6.15 -13.45 -14.95
CA HIS A 148 7.01 -12.40 -15.51
C HIS A 148 8.49 -12.60 -15.18
N GLY A 149 8.84 -13.73 -14.57
CA GLY A 149 10.24 -14.10 -14.34
C GLY A 149 11.02 -13.03 -13.58
N ILE A 150 10.39 -12.37 -12.61
CA ILE A 150 11.12 -11.55 -11.64
C ILE A 150 11.92 -12.56 -10.79
N GLN A 151 13.06 -12.98 -11.33
CA GLN A 151 14.00 -13.86 -10.66
C GLN A 151 14.15 -13.36 -9.23
N LYS A 152 13.76 -14.20 -8.28
CA LYS A 152 13.87 -14.02 -6.83
C LYS A 152 14.96 -13.00 -6.50
N ARG A 153 14.58 -11.72 -6.37
CA ARG A 153 15.45 -10.79 -5.67
C ARG A 153 15.49 -11.30 -4.23
N PRO A 154 16.69 -11.42 -3.64
CA PRO A 154 16.84 -12.02 -2.33
C PRO A 154 16.00 -11.26 -1.30
N PRO A 155 15.69 -11.90 -0.15
CA PRO A 155 14.91 -11.29 0.92
C PRO A 155 15.78 -10.23 1.61
N CYS A 156 15.97 -9.10 0.94
CA CYS A 156 16.61 -7.93 1.48
C CYS A 156 15.50 -7.02 1.98
N GLY A 157 15.59 -6.57 3.23
CA GLY A 157 14.64 -5.60 3.77
C GLY A 157 14.58 -4.39 2.85
N VAL A 158 13.43 -3.74 2.72
CA VAL A 158 13.25 -2.54 1.86
C VAL A 158 14.33 -1.48 2.13
N ARG A 159 14.83 -1.43 3.37
CA ARG A 159 15.94 -0.59 3.81
C ARG A 159 17.28 -0.92 3.12
N GLU A 160 17.58 -2.19 2.86
CA GLU A 160 18.77 -2.60 2.11
C GLU A 160 18.65 -2.21 0.64
N PHE A 161 17.45 -2.24 0.07
CA PHE A 161 17.21 -1.79 -1.30
C PHE A 161 17.49 -0.29 -1.49
N ALA A 162 17.07 0.53 -0.52
CA ALA A 162 17.37 1.97 -0.49
C ALA A 162 18.87 2.26 -0.27
N VAL A 163 19.57 1.41 0.48
CA VAL A 163 21.03 1.53 0.69
C VAL A 163 21.80 1.13 -0.57
N PHE A 164 21.41 0.07 -1.28
CA PHE A 164 22.07 -0.33 -2.52
C PHE A 164 21.93 0.70 -3.65
N GLN A 165 20.84 1.46 -3.71
CA GLN A 165 20.73 2.59 -4.65
C GLN A 165 21.67 3.75 -4.31
N LYS A 166 22.00 3.96 -3.03
CA LYS A 166 22.96 4.99 -2.61
C LYS A 166 24.42 4.55 -2.72
N CYS A 167 24.71 3.26 -2.71
CA CYS A 167 26.07 2.73 -2.83
C CYS A 167 26.47 2.37 -4.28
N GLY A 168 25.59 2.57 -5.26
CA GLY A 168 25.86 2.31 -6.67
C GLY A 168 26.48 3.47 -7.47
N GLU A 169 26.71 4.62 -6.83
CA GLU A 169 27.51 5.70 -7.41
C GLU A 169 28.93 5.64 -6.84
N ALA A 170 29.78 4.83 -7.46
CA ALA A 170 31.24 4.90 -7.35
C ALA A 170 31.87 4.47 -8.67
#